data_AF-A0A382N0C6-F1
#
_entry.id   AF-A0A382N0C6-F1
#
_cell.length_a   1.000
_cell.length_b   1.000
_cell.length_c   1.000
_cell.angle_alpha   90.00
_cell.angle_beta   90.00
_cell.angle_gamma   90.00
#
_symmetry.space_group_name_H-M   'P 1'
#
loop_
_entity.id
_entity.type
_entity.pdbx_description
1 polymer ?
#
loop_
_entity_poly.entity_id
_entity_poly.type
_entity_poly.pdbx_seq_one_letter_code
_entity_poly.pdbx_strand_id
1 'polypeptide(L)'
;MTQSIEEITKQVKQAGEFIPLLINEIEKIIVGQNYLTERLILGLLTGEHILLEGVPGLAKTTSVNTLAQTIHAQFKRIQFTPDLLPADLLGTQIFQPKTGEFTVKKGPLFANIILADEINRAPAKVQSALLEAMQERQITIGGETFPLSEPFMVIATQNPIEQEGTYPLPEAQVDRFMLKLKIDYPTKEEERTIMQRMASTDGHTQVQKTVQPENLLKTREVINSIYIDNNLEDYILNLVAATRNPAAQNLPELANLIQYGASP
;
A
#
# COMPACT_ATOMS: atom_id res chain seq x y z
N MET A 1 32.85 -2.80 11.39
CA MET A 1 32.48 -3.84 12.35
C MET A 1 31.41 -4.67 11.67
N THR A 2 31.78 -5.82 11.14
CA THR A 2 30.86 -6.70 10.41
C THR A 2 30.08 -7.49 11.44
N GLN A 3 28.79 -7.16 11.66
CA GLN A 3 27.90 -8.02 12.44
C GLN A 3 27.84 -9.40 11.79
N SER A 4 27.83 -10.46 12.59
CA SER A 4 27.74 -11.81 12.02
C SER A 4 26.33 -12.06 11.46
N ILE A 5 26.20 -12.92 10.44
CA ILE A 5 24.90 -13.30 9.87
C ILE A 5 23.96 -13.86 10.96
N GLU A 6 24.52 -14.55 11.96
CA GLU A 6 23.78 -15.06 13.11
C GLU A 6 23.22 -13.93 13.99
N GLU A 7 23.99 -12.86 14.22
CA GLU A 7 23.54 -11.68 14.96
C GLU A 7 22.40 -10.96 14.25
N ILE A 8 22.52 -10.76 12.93
CA ILE A 8 21.47 -10.16 12.10
C ILE A 8 20.20 -11.03 12.13
N THR A 9 20.35 -12.34 11.97
CA THR A 9 19.21 -13.29 12.02
C THR A 9 18.48 -13.22 13.36
N LYS A 10 19.22 -13.11 14.46
CA LYS A 10 18.63 -12.94 15.80
C LYS A 10 17.89 -11.61 15.93
N GLN A 11 18.48 -10.51 15.44
CA GLN A 11 17.82 -9.20 15.44
C GLN A 11 16.54 -9.20 14.61
N VAL A 12 16.55 -9.79 13.41
CA VAL A 12 15.38 -9.95 12.54
C VAL A 12 14.28 -10.73 13.26
N LYS A 13 14.64 -11.85 13.90
CA LYS A 13 13.67 -12.67 14.65
C LYS A 13 13.02 -11.88 15.78
N GLN A 14 13.81 -11.14 16.57
CA GLN A 14 13.30 -10.31 17.67
C GLN A 14 12.43 -9.15 17.16
N ALA A 15 12.87 -8.47 16.11
CA ALA A 15 12.13 -7.35 15.51
C ALA A 15 10.82 -7.81 14.84
N GLY A 16 10.73 -9.08 14.42
CA GLY A 16 9.57 -9.66 13.77
C GLY A 16 8.58 -10.38 14.70
N GLU A 17 8.80 -10.44 16.03
CA GLU A 17 7.96 -11.23 16.96
C GLU A 17 6.48 -10.81 16.95
N PHE A 18 6.17 -9.56 16.59
CA PHE A 18 4.80 -9.08 16.51
C PHE A 18 4.07 -9.49 15.22
N ILE A 19 4.78 -9.92 14.17
CA ILE A 19 4.18 -10.22 12.87
C ILE A 19 3.16 -11.37 12.96
N PRO A 20 3.43 -12.50 13.63
CA PRO A 20 2.42 -13.55 13.82
C PRO A 20 1.20 -13.06 14.61
N LEU A 21 1.41 -12.18 15.61
CA LEU A 21 0.31 -11.59 16.38
C LEU A 21 -0.57 -10.68 15.50
N LEU A 22 0.06 -9.90 14.62
CA LEU A 22 -0.62 -9.04 13.65
C LEU A 22 -1.45 -9.86 12.66
N ILE A 23 -0.88 -10.94 12.10
CA ILE A 23 -1.58 -11.84 11.17
C ILE A 23 -2.79 -12.47 11.86
N ASN A 24 -2.58 -13.06 13.04
CA ASN A 24 -3.66 -13.70 13.82
C ASN A 24 -4.80 -12.71 14.13
N GLU A 25 -4.48 -11.45 14.42
CA GLU A 25 -5.51 -10.42 14.67
C GLU A 25 -6.31 -10.07 13.41
N ILE A 26 -5.65 -10.01 12.25
CA ILE A 26 -6.31 -9.73 10.96
C ILE A 26 -7.22 -10.89 10.54
N GLU A 27 -6.77 -12.14 10.71
CA GLU A 27 -7.51 -13.36 10.34
C GLU A 27 -8.80 -13.58 11.16
N LYS A 28 -8.90 -12.96 12.34
CA LYS A 28 -10.16 -12.92 13.11
C LYS A 28 -11.30 -12.26 12.33
N ILE A 29 -10.96 -11.29 11.48
CA ILE A 29 -11.93 -10.54 10.67
C ILE A 29 -11.94 -11.04 9.23
N ILE A 30 -10.77 -11.17 8.62
CA ILE A 30 -10.61 -11.51 7.21
C ILE A 30 -10.52 -13.02 7.03
N VAL A 31 -11.28 -13.55 6.07
CA VAL A 31 -11.32 -14.98 5.74
C VAL A 31 -10.65 -15.18 4.39
N GLY A 32 -9.72 -16.13 4.30
CA GLY A 32 -9.21 -16.60 2.99
C GLY A 32 -8.30 -15.64 2.24
N GLN A 33 -7.83 -14.56 2.88
CA GLN A 33 -6.97 -13.57 2.22
C GLN A 33 -5.58 -13.47 2.84
N ASN A 34 -4.96 -14.63 3.08
CA ASN A 34 -3.60 -14.70 3.62
C ASN A 34 -2.62 -14.01 2.67
N TYR A 35 -2.76 -14.24 1.37
CA TYR A 35 -1.94 -13.58 0.35
C TYR A 35 -2.05 -12.05 0.41
N LEU A 36 -3.26 -11.48 0.49
CA LEU A 36 -3.41 -10.02 0.62
C LEU A 36 -2.78 -9.53 1.93
N THR A 37 -3.04 -10.23 3.03
CA THR A 37 -2.56 -9.86 4.37
C THR A 37 -1.04 -9.80 4.43
N GLU A 38 -0.36 -10.84 3.94
CA GLU A 38 1.10 -10.88 3.88
C GLU A 38 1.68 -9.73 3.05
N ARG A 39 1.07 -9.41 1.91
CA ARG A 39 1.53 -8.34 1.02
C ARG A 39 1.29 -6.96 1.60
N LEU A 40 0.17 -6.75 2.29
CA LEU A 40 -0.11 -5.52 3.05
C LEU A 40 0.93 -5.32 4.17
N ILE A 41 1.27 -6.37 4.91
CA ILE A 41 2.31 -6.33 5.93
C ILE A 41 3.68 -6.04 5.30
N LEU A 42 3.98 -6.65 4.14
CA LEU A 42 5.23 -6.39 3.42
C LEU A 42 5.34 -4.92 3.00
N GLY A 43 4.30 -4.34 2.37
CA GLY A 43 4.31 -2.92 2.02
C GLY A 43 4.42 -2.01 3.23
N LEU A 44 3.80 -2.39 4.36
CA LEU A 44 3.97 -1.67 5.62
C LEU A 44 5.41 -1.77 6.16
N LEU A 45 6.05 -2.93 6.08
CA LEU A 45 7.42 -3.15 6.53
C LEU A 45 8.45 -2.50 5.61
N THR A 46 8.20 -2.37 4.32
CA THR A 46 9.11 -1.70 3.38
C THR A 46 8.83 -0.19 3.26
N GLY A 47 7.66 0.26 3.71
CA GLY A 47 7.22 1.64 3.55
C GLY A 47 6.72 1.97 2.15
N GLU A 48 6.35 0.96 1.39
CA GLU A 48 5.97 1.06 0.00
C GLU A 48 4.46 0.96 -0.22
N HIS A 49 4.02 1.47 -1.37
CA HIS A 49 2.62 1.57 -1.75
C HIS A 49 2.15 0.35 -2.55
N ILE A 50 0.86 0.05 -2.48
CA ILE A 50 0.27 -1.14 -3.12
C ILE A 50 -0.91 -0.75 -4.02
N LEU A 51 -0.95 -1.33 -5.22
CA LEU A 51 -2.07 -1.24 -6.15
C LEU A 51 -2.87 -2.56 -6.11
N LEU A 52 -4.15 -2.48 -5.75
CA LEU A 52 -5.08 -3.60 -5.69
C LEU A 52 -6.02 -3.62 -6.89
N GLU A 53 -5.86 -4.60 -7.76
CA GLU A 53 -6.78 -4.87 -8.86
C GLU A 53 -7.76 -5.98 -8.45
N GLY A 54 -9.03 -5.83 -8.79
CA GLY A 54 -10.04 -6.87 -8.58
C GLY A 54 -11.41 -6.28 -8.30
N VAL A 55 -12.42 -7.12 -8.36
CA VAL A 55 -13.82 -6.68 -8.33
C VAL A 55 -14.25 -6.08 -6.98
N PRO A 56 -15.31 -5.26 -6.96
CA PRO A 56 -15.93 -4.80 -5.73
C PRO A 56 -16.40 -5.97 -4.84
N GLY A 57 -16.44 -5.75 -3.53
CA GLY A 57 -16.99 -6.71 -2.57
C GLY A 57 -16.02 -7.74 -2.01
N LEU A 58 -14.76 -7.77 -2.45
CA LEU A 58 -13.74 -8.71 -1.96
C LEU A 58 -13.08 -8.30 -0.63
N ALA A 59 -13.84 -7.68 0.30
CA ALA A 59 -13.35 -7.27 1.63
C ALA A 59 -12.02 -6.48 1.67
N LYS A 60 -11.62 -5.82 0.56
CA LYS A 60 -10.37 -5.06 0.45
C LYS A 60 -10.32 -3.92 1.47
N THR A 61 -11.40 -3.13 1.51
CA THR A 61 -11.59 -2.03 2.45
C THR A 61 -11.53 -2.52 3.90
N THR A 62 -12.18 -3.65 4.19
CA THR A 62 -12.15 -4.27 5.51
C THR A 62 -10.72 -4.68 5.87
N SER A 63 -9.99 -5.32 4.96
CA SER A 63 -8.61 -5.78 5.21
C SER A 63 -7.66 -4.63 5.54
N VAL A 64 -7.72 -3.54 4.77
CA VAL A 64 -6.87 -2.36 5.01
C VAL A 64 -7.26 -1.64 6.30
N ASN A 65 -8.56 -1.49 6.58
CA ASN A 65 -9.04 -0.86 7.82
C ASN A 65 -8.65 -1.69 9.05
N THR A 66 -8.80 -3.02 8.99
CA THR A 66 -8.37 -3.95 10.05
C THR A 66 -6.87 -3.80 10.30
N LEU A 67 -6.03 -3.83 9.25
CA LEU A 67 -4.59 -3.63 9.39
C LEU A 67 -4.26 -2.32 10.11
N ALA A 68 -4.86 -1.20 9.68
CA ALA A 68 -4.61 0.11 10.27
C ALA A 68 -5.01 0.19 11.75
N GLN A 69 -6.14 -0.44 12.11
CA GLN A 69 -6.58 -0.54 13.52
C GLN A 69 -5.60 -1.36 14.36
N THR A 70 -5.11 -2.49 13.84
CA THR A 70 -4.18 -3.37 14.56
C THR A 70 -2.85 -2.68 14.88
N ILE A 71 -2.36 -1.81 14.00
CA ILE A 71 -1.07 -1.09 14.15
C ILE A 71 -1.19 0.31 14.77
N HIS A 72 -2.37 0.67 15.29
CA HIS A 72 -2.64 1.98 15.87
C HIS A 72 -2.36 3.17 14.94
N ALA A 73 -2.57 2.98 13.63
CA ALA A 73 -2.33 3.99 12.62
C ALA A 73 -3.60 4.77 12.28
N GLN A 74 -3.46 6.04 11.92
CA GLN A 74 -4.58 6.82 11.39
C GLN A 74 -4.96 6.29 10.01
N PHE A 75 -6.23 5.92 9.84
CA PHE A 75 -6.78 5.43 8.59
C PHE A 75 -7.66 6.48 7.92
N LYS A 76 -7.49 6.66 6.61
CA LYS A 76 -8.42 7.44 5.77
C LYS A 76 -8.76 6.67 4.50
N ARG A 77 -10.06 6.54 4.25
CA ARG A 77 -10.60 6.09 2.97
C ARG A 77 -10.96 7.32 2.13
N ILE A 78 -10.47 7.35 0.90
CA ILE A 78 -10.77 8.38 -0.09
C ILE A 78 -11.39 7.66 -1.28
N GLN A 79 -12.63 7.99 -1.60
CA GLN A 79 -13.28 7.53 -2.81
C GLN A 79 -12.88 8.46 -3.95
N PHE A 80 -12.27 7.93 -5.00
CA PHE A 80 -11.91 8.71 -6.17
C PHE A 80 -13.15 8.84 -7.06
N THR A 81 -13.45 10.08 -7.44
CA THR A 81 -14.61 10.43 -8.25
C THR A 81 -14.19 11.43 -9.35
N PRO A 82 -14.96 11.55 -10.45
CA PRO A 82 -14.60 12.43 -11.56
C PRO A 82 -14.53 13.92 -11.20
N ASP A 83 -15.21 14.34 -10.14
CA ASP A 83 -15.30 15.71 -9.63
C ASP A 83 -14.25 16.05 -8.56
N LEU A 84 -13.48 15.06 -8.10
CA LEU A 84 -12.48 15.24 -7.07
C LEU A 84 -11.38 16.22 -7.54
N LEU A 85 -10.94 17.12 -6.67
CA LEU A 85 -9.86 18.06 -6.95
C LEU A 85 -8.59 17.70 -6.17
N PRO A 86 -7.39 18.06 -6.66
CA PRO A 86 -6.15 17.84 -5.91
C PRO A 86 -6.18 18.42 -4.49
N ALA A 87 -6.81 19.58 -4.31
CA ALA A 87 -6.96 20.23 -3.01
C ALA A 87 -7.79 19.41 -2.01
N ASP A 88 -8.68 18.53 -2.47
CA ASP A 88 -9.46 17.65 -1.59
C ASP A 88 -8.61 16.53 -0.99
N LEU A 89 -7.47 16.21 -1.61
CA LEU A 89 -6.50 15.21 -1.13
C LEU A 89 -5.40 15.86 -0.30
N LEU A 90 -4.81 16.92 -0.85
CA LEU A 90 -3.66 17.60 -0.28
C LEU A 90 -4.08 18.49 0.91
N GLY A 91 -5.20 19.18 0.78
CA GLY A 91 -5.64 20.23 1.70
C GLY A 91 -5.66 21.60 1.02
N THR A 92 -6.13 22.61 1.76
CA THR A 92 -6.34 23.96 1.22
C THR A 92 -6.07 25.03 2.28
N GLN A 93 -5.83 26.26 1.83
CA GLN A 93 -5.79 27.43 2.70
C GLN A 93 -7.20 27.98 2.88
N ILE A 94 -7.59 28.20 4.13
CA ILE A 94 -8.88 28.76 4.51
C ILE A 94 -8.63 30.17 5.05
N PHE A 95 -9.27 31.16 4.44
CA PHE A 95 -9.28 32.50 4.98
C PHE A 95 -10.13 32.55 6.25
N GLN A 96 -9.57 33.09 7.33
CA GLN A 96 -10.22 33.17 8.62
C GLN A 96 -10.66 34.62 8.87
N PRO A 97 -11.94 34.98 8.64
CA PRO A 97 -12.36 36.40 8.63
C PRO A 97 -12.18 37.11 9.98
N LYS A 98 -12.13 36.34 11.08
CA LYS A 98 -11.93 36.87 12.43
C LYS A 98 -10.51 37.41 12.66
N THR A 99 -9.50 36.81 12.03
CA THR A 99 -8.10 37.18 12.19
C THR A 99 -7.54 37.90 10.95
N GLY A 100 -8.20 37.75 9.79
CA GLY A 100 -7.68 38.25 8.51
C GLY A 100 -6.53 37.41 7.95
N GLU A 101 -6.29 36.22 8.51
CA GLU A 101 -5.18 35.33 8.15
C GLU A 101 -5.66 34.12 7.35
N PHE A 102 -4.76 33.52 6.58
CA PHE A 102 -4.98 32.24 5.92
C PHE A 102 -4.44 31.11 6.80
N THR A 103 -5.28 30.13 7.13
CA THR A 103 -4.89 28.94 7.89
C THR A 103 -4.93 27.70 7.01
N VAL A 104 -3.94 26.82 7.15
CA VAL A 104 -3.86 25.58 6.37
C VAL A 104 -4.78 24.52 6.97
N LYS A 105 -5.70 23.99 6.18
CA LYS A 105 -6.47 22.79 6.49
C LYS A 105 -5.87 21.60 5.76
N LYS A 106 -5.20 20.73 6.52
CA LYS A 106 -4.61 19.47 6.03
C LYS A 106 -5.67 18.55 5.45
N GLY A 107 -5.38 17.98 4.28
CA GLY A 107 -6.24 17.01 3.60
C GLY A 107 -6.15 15.60 4.19
N PRO A 108 -6.92 14.64 3.64
CA PRO A 108 -6.94 13.26 4.11
C PRO A 108 -5.61 12.51 3.94
N LEU A 109 -4.71 12.97 3.05
CA LEU A 109 -3.40 12.33 2.85
C LEU A 109 -2.45 12.45 4.05
N PHE A 110 -2.76 13.30 5.05
CA PHE A 110 -1.95 13.42 6.26
C PHE A 110 -2.12 12.28 7.29
N ALA A 111 -2.92 11.25 6.96
CA ALA A 111 -3.03 10.04 7.76
C ALA A 111 -1.93 9.01 7.42
N ASN A 112 -1.80 7.98 8.24
CA ASN A 112 -0.76 6.96 8.08
C ASN A 112 -1.09 5.95 6.97
N ILE A 113 -2.33 5.46 6.95
CA ILE A 113 -2.79 4.48 5.97
C ILE A 113 -3.92 5.08 5.16
N ILE A 114 -3.70 5.21 3.86
CA ILE A 114 -4.67 5.74 2.91
C ILE A 114 -5.20 4.61 2.03
N LEU A 115 -6.51 4.43 2.00
CA LEU A 115 -7.18 3.63 0.98
C LEU A 115 -7.73 4.57 -0.10
N ALA A 116 -7.10 4.58 -1.26
CA ALA A 116 -7.54 5.33 -2.44
C ALA A 116 -8.40 4.42 -3.32
N ASP A 117 -9.72 4.46 -3.10
CA ASP A 117 -10.67 3.56 -3.76
C ASP A 117 -10.98 4.07 -5.18
N GLU A 118 -10.89 3.19 -6.17
CA GLU A 118 -11.17 3.45 -7.58
C GLU A 118 -10.36 4.61 -8.15
N ILE A 119 -9.03 4.59 -7.95
CA ILE A 119 -8.11 5.66 -8.40
C ILE A 119 -8.26 6.00 -9.89
N ASN A 120 -8.68 5.03 -10.70
CA ASN A 120 -8.96 5.20 -12.11
C ASN A 120 -10.23 6.02 -12.41
N ARG A 121 -11.05 6.45 -11.43
CA ARG A 121 -12.23 7.30 -11.68
C ARG A 121 -11.94 8.80 -11.58
N ALA A 122 -10.82 9.19 -10.97
CA ALA A 122 -10.47 10.60 -10.87
C ALA A 122 -9.66 11.07 -12.09
N PRO A 123 -9.69 12.38 -12.41
CA PRO A 123 -8.86 12.96 -13.46
C PRO A 123 -7.36 12.76 -13.19
N ALA A 124 -6.56 12.72 -14.27
CA ALA A 124 -5.10 12.54 -14.19
C ALA A 124 -4.39 13.52 -13.24
N LYS A 125 -4.89 14.76 -13.10
CA LYS A 125 -4.31 15.75 -12.16
C LYS A 125 -4.43 15.32 -10.70
N VAL A 126 -5.52 14.66 -10.33
CA VAL A 126 -5.75 14.14 -8.96
C VAL A 126 -4.88 12.92 -8.70
N GLN A 127 -4.79 12.03 -9.70
CA GLN A 127 -3.89 10.87 -9.66
C GLN A 127 -2.44 11.33 -9.46
N SER A 128 -1.97 12.31 -10.25
CA SER A 128 -0.64 12.89 -10.09
C SER A 128 -0.40 13.48 -8.71
N ALA A 129 -1.36 14.18 -8.12
CA ALA A 129 -1.23 14.74 -6.76
C ALA A 129 -1.05 13.66 -5.69
N LEU A 130 -1.76 12.53 -5.81
CA LEU A 130 -1.56 11.38 -4.91
C LEU A 130 -0.16 10.77 -5.11
N LEU A 131 0.24 10.54 -6.36
CA LEU A 131 1.52 9.92 -6.70
C LEU A 131 2.72 10.80 -6.31
N GLU A 132 2.59 12.12 -6.39
CA GLU A 132 3.58 13.07 -5.90
C GLU A 132 3.73 12.96 -4.37
N ALA A 133 2.61 12.92 -3.63
CA ALA A 133 2.65 12.71 -2.19
C ALA A 133 3.26 11.36 -1.79
N MET A 134 3.03 10.31 -2.58
CA MET A 134 3.67 9.00 -2.41
C MET A 134 5.20 9.08 -2.57
N GLN A 135 5.66 9.72 -3.65
CA GLN A 135 7.09 9.80 -3.98
C GLN A 135 7.86 10.72 -3.04
N GLU A 136 7.33 11.92 -2.81
CA GLU A 136 8.03 12.99 -2.08
C GLU A 136 7.85 12.86 -0.57
N ARG A 137 6.87 12.08 -0.11
CA ARG A 137 6.49 11.92 1.31
C ARG A 137 6.22 13.25 2.04
N GLN A 138 5.86 14.28 1.29
CA GLN A 138 5.52 15.62 1.77
C GLN A 138 4.48 16.25 0.85
N ILE A 139 3.77 17.26 1.36
CA ILE A 139 2.73 17.98 0.63
C ILE A 139 2.95 19.49 0.79
N THR A 140 2.92 20.23 -0.31
CA THR A 140 3.01 21.69 -0.30
C THR A 140 1.63 22.32 -0.48
N ILE A 141 1.25 23.20 0.45
CA ILE A 141 -0.05 23.91 0.44
C ILE A 141 0.23 25.40 0.59
N GLY A 142 -0.13 26.20 -0.41
CA GLY A 142 0.00 27.66 -0.32
C GLY A 142 1.44 28.16 -0.16
N GLY A 143 2.43 27.38 -0.60
CA GLY A 143 3.86 27.70 -0.49
C GLY A 143 4.55 27.16 0.77
N GLU A 144 3.82 26.56 1.70
CA GLU A 144 4.38 25.87 2.88
C GLU A 144 4.39 24.36 2.67
N THR A 145 5.52 23.71 2.93
CA THR A 145 5.70 22.26 2.77
C THR A 145 5.58 21.55 4.09
N PHE A 146 4.76 20.49 4.12
CA PHE A 146 4.48 19.70 5.31
C PHE A 146 4.89 18.23 5.07
N PRO A 147 5.72 17.64 5.95
CA PRO A 147 6.02 16.21 5.86
C PRO A 147 4.78 15.37 6.20
N LEU A 148 4.69 14.20 5.57
CA LEU A 148 3.68 13.20 5.90
C LEU A 148 4.08 12.39 7.15
N SER A 149 3.08 11.91 7.88
CA SER A 149 3.29 11.15 9.11
C SER A 149 3.82 9.76 8.80
N GLU A 150 4.85 9.30 9.51
CA GLU A 150 5.31 7.91 9.40
C GLU A 150 4.61 6.97 10.38
N PRO A 151 4.31 5.71 9.99
CA PRO A 151 4.41 5.18 8.63
C PRO A 151 3.37 5.84 7.70
N PHE A 152 3.76 6.07 6.44
CA PHE A 152 2.87 6.51 5.37
C PHE A 152 2.77 5.42 4.30
N MET A 153 1.56 4.90 4.08
CA MET A 153 1.28 3.86 3.09
C MET A 153 -0.02 4.17 2.36
N VAL A 154 -0.01 4.00 1.04
CA VAL A 154 -1.17 4.17 0.17
C VAL A 154 -1.49 2.82 -0.42
N ILE A 155 -2.73 2.39 -0.25
CA ILE A 155 -3.32 1.26 -0.93
C ILE A 155 -4.33 1.82 -1.93
N ALA A 156 -4.01 1.79 -3.22
CA ALA A 156 -4.92 2.22 -4.27
C ALA A 156 -5.70 1.01 -4.81
N THR A 157 -6.99 1.18 -5.13
CA THR A 157 -7.77 0.13 -5.80
C THR A 157 -8.11 0.55 -7.22
N GLN A 158 -8.16 -0.42 -8.13
CA GLN A 158 -8.67 -0.24 -9.48
C GLN A 158 -9.67 -1.34 -9.79
N ASN A 159 -10.84 -0.94 -10.32
CA ASN A 159 -11.81 -1.87 -10.85
C ASN A 159 -11.57 -2.06 -12.37
N PRO A 160 -11.18 -3.26 -12.83
CA PRO A 160 -10.85 -3.49 -14.23
C PRO A 160 -12.08 -3.56 -15.15
N ILE A 161 -13.30 -3.67 -14.59
CA ILE A 161 -14.53 -3.91 -15.36
C ILE A 161 -15.20 -2.60 -15.80
N GLU A 162 -15.01 -1.50 -15.07
CA GLU A 162 -15.64 -0.22 -15.38
C GLU A 162 -14.91 0.53 -16.50
N GLN A 163 -15.52 0.58 -17.68
CA GLN A 163 -14.98 1.27 -18.86
C GLN A 163 -15.53 2.70 -19.06
N GLU A 164 -16.67 3.04 -18.47
CA GLU A 164 -17.25 4.38 -18.60
C GLU A 164 -16.72 5.33 -17.52
N GLY A 165 -16.16 6.46 -17.96
CA GLY A 165 -15.70 7.51 -17.05
C GLY A 165 -14.44 7.15 -16.26
N THR A 166 -13.63 6.20 -16.76
CA THR A 166 -12.36 5.81 -16.13
C THR A 166 -11.15 6.33 -16.93
N TYR A 167 -10.13 6.76 -16.19
CA TYR A 167 -8.83 7.21 -16.61
C TYR A 167 -7.79 6.19 -16.11
N PRO A 168 -7.38 5.22 -16.95
CA PRO A 168 -6.40 4.21 -16.52
C PRO A 168 -5.08 4.88 -16.15
N LEU A 169 -4.42 4.36 -15.11
CA LEU A 169 -3.08 4.79 -14.76
C LEU A 169 -2.13 4.39 -15.91
N PRO A 170 -1.38 5.33 -16.51
CA PRO A 170 -0.26 5.00 -17.39
C PRO A 170 0.76 4.10 -16.69
N GLU A 171 1.49 3.28 -17.45
CA GLU A 171 2.46 2.33 -16.88
C GLU A 171 3.48 3.01 -15.97
N ALA A 172 3.98 4.18 -16.36
CA ALA A 172 4.90 4.98 -15.56
C ALA A 172 4.32 5.42 -14.19
N GLN A 173 3.00 5.44 -14.03
CA GLN A 173 2.34 5.73 -12.75
C GLN A 173 2.11 4.45 -11.94
N VAL A 174 1.80 3.33 -12.60
CA VAL A 174 1.70 2.01 -11.95
C VAL A 174 3.05 1.60 -11.34
N ASP A 175 4.15 1.95 -12.00
CA ASP A 175 5.53 1.69 -11.56
C ASP A 175 5.88 2.30 -10.19
N ARG A 176 5.12 3.32 -9.74
CA ARG A 176 5.29 3.91 -8.40
C ARG A 176 4.69 3.07 -7.26
N PHE A 177 4.06 1.95 -7.58
CA PHE A 177 3.57 0.99 -6.61
C PHE A 177 4.50 -0.23 -6.59
N MET A 178 5.08 -0.55 -5.43
CA MET A 178 5.96 -1.71 -5.27
C MET A 178 5.25 -3.02 -5.64
N LEU A 179 3.96 -3.13 -5.33
CA LEU A 179 3.18 -4.33 -5.60
C LEU A 179 1.88 -4.00 -6.32
N LYS A 180 1.63 -4.73 -7.41
CA LYS A 180 0.32 -4.84 -8.04
C LYS A 180 -0.29 -6.20 -7.70
N LEU A 181 -1.31 -6.20 -6.85
CA LEU A 181 -1.99 -7.42 -6.39
C LEU A 181 -3.31 -7.61 -7.14
N LYS A 182 -3.48 -8.78 -7.75
CA LYS A 182 -4.76 -9.22 -8.32
C LYS A 182 -5.47 -10.09 -7.30
N ILE A 183 -6.65 -9.67 -6.88
CA ILE A 183 -7.46 -10.40 -5.90
C ILE A 183 -8.60 -11.10 -6.62
N ASP A 184 -8.69 -12.41 -6.43
CA ASP A 184 -9.73 -13.26 -6.98
C ASP A 184 -10.88 -13.48 -5.97
N TYR A 185 -11.96 -14.10 -6.42
CA TYR A 185 -13.08 -14.47 -5.56
C TYR A 185 -12.65 -15.49 -4.50
N PRO A 186 -13.24 -15.43 -3.29
CA PRO A 186 -13.02 -16.44 -2.27
C PRO A 186 -13.51 -17.81 -2.76
N THR A 187 -12.92 -18.86 -2.23
CA THR A 187 -13.43 -20.22 -2.40
C THR A 187 -14.80 -20.36 -1.73
N LYS A 188 -15.59 -21.37 -2.15
CA LYS A 188 -16.90 -21.65 -1.57
C LYS A 188 -16.88 -21.84 -0.04
N GLU A 189 -15.80 -22.41 0.50
CA GLU A 189 -15.65 -22.66 1.94
C GLU A 189 -15.37 -21.36 2.71
N GLU A 190 -14.53 -20.49 2.14
CA GLU A 190 -14.26 -19.16 2.67
C GLU A 190 -15.53 -18.28 2.59
N GLU A 191 -16.23 -18.31 1.46
CA GLU A 191 -17.48 -17.57 1.26
C GLU A 191 -18.58 -18.03 2.22
N ARG A 192 -18.68 -19.33 2.52
CA ARG A 192 -19.58 -19.83 3.58
C ARG A 192 -19.23 -19.23 4.94
N THR A 193 -17.95 -19.15 5.27
CA THR A 193 -17.50 -18.60 6.55
C THR A 193 -17.76 -17.09 6.61
N ILE A 194 -17.55 -16.36 5.51
CA ILE A 194 -17.91 -14.93 5.39
C ILE A 194 -19.40 -14.75 5.61
N MET A 195 -20.24 -15.55 4.95
CA MET A 195 -21.70 -15.51 5.09
C MET A 195 -22.13 -15.76 6.54
N GLN A 196 -21.55 -16.78 7.21
CA GLN A 196 -21.85 -17.09 8.60
C GLN A 196 -21.46 -15.95 9.56
N ARG A 197 -20.30 -15.31 9.33
CA ARG A 197 -19.85 -14.15 10.13
C ARG A 197 -20.75 -12.94 9.93
N MET A 198 -21.15 -12.65 8.69
CA MET A 198 -22.04 -11.52 8.38
C MET A 198 -23.49 -11.73 8.84
N ALA A 199 -23.94 -12.97 8.94
CA ALA A 199 -25.29 -13.31 9.41
C ALA A 199 -25.45 -13.17 10.94
N SER A 200 -24.35 -13.14 11.70
CA SER A 200 -24.38 -12.95 13.15
C SER A 200 -24.57 -11.47 13.50
N THR A 201 -25.60 -11.16 14.28
CA THR A 201 -25.83 -9.81 14.85
C THR A 201 -25.04 -9.56 16.13
N ASP A 202 -24.42 -10.60 16.70
CA ASP A 202 -23.66 -10.50 17.94
C ASP A 202 -22.28 -9.89 17.65
N GLY A 203 -22.13 -8.62 18.02
CA GLY A 203 -20.88 -7.92 18.30
C GLY A 203 -19.81 -8.01 17.20
N HIS A 204 -19.62 -6.91 16.44
CA HIS A 204 -18.46 -6.74 15.57
C HIS A 204 -17.18 -7.14 16.32
N THR A 205 -16.43 -8.11 15.80
CA THR A 205 -15.15 -8.51 16.35
C THR A 205 -14.26 -7.27 16.44
N GLN A 206 -14.00 -6.82 17.67
CA GLN A 206 -13.16 -5.65 17.90
C GLN A 206 -11.70 -6.05 17.70
N VAL A 207 -11.05 -5.38 16.75
CA VAL A 207 -9.61 -5.49 16.52
C VAL A 207 -8.88 -4.93 17.74
N GLN A 208 -7.99 -5.73 18.33
CA GLN A 208 -7.08 -5.24 19.34
C GLN A 208 -5.91 -4.50 18.68
N LYS A 209 -5.53 -3.37 19.29
CA LYS A 209 -4.33 -2.63 18.91
C LYS A 209 -3.11 -3.39 19.45
N THR A 210 -2.53 -4.27 18.64
CA THR A 210 -1.45 -5.16 19.07
C THR A 210 -0.06 -4.60 18.77
N VAL A 211 0.06 -3.64 17.85
CA VAL A 211 1.35 -3.10 17.40
C VAL A 211 1.36 -1.58 17.49
N GLN A 212 2.43 -1.01 18.05
CA GLN A 212 2.67 0.44 18.01
C GLN A 212 3.45 0.81 16.74
N PRO A 213 3.19 1.97 16.11
CA PRO A 213 3.91 2.42 14.92
C PRO A 213 5.43 2.50 15.11
N GLU A 214 5.90 2.83 16.33
CA GLU A 214 7.33 2.88 16.66
C GLU A 214 8.03 1.52 16.50
N ASN A 215 7.34 0.41 16.77
CA ASN A 215 7.91 -0.92 16.60
C ASN A 215 8.14 -1.21 15.11
N LEU A 216 7.22 -0.75 14.25
CA LEU A 216 7.36 -0.88 12.80
C LEU A 216 8.59 -0.13 12.29
N LEU A 217 8.81 1.11 12.76
CA LEU A 217 9.96 1.91 12.36
C LEU A 217 11.28 1.26 12.80
N LYS A 218 11.35 0.70 14.01
CA LYS A 218 12.52 -0.07 14.48
C LYS A 218 12.77 -1.31 13.63
N THR A 219 11.71 -2.03 13.24
CA THR A 219 11.85 -3.20 12.37
C THR A 219 12.36 -2.83 10.98
N ARG A 220 11.98 -1.67 10.44
CA ARG A 220 12.54 -1.15 9.17
C ARG A 220 14.05 -0.95 9.22
N GLU A 221 14.57 -0.44 10.34
CA GLU A 221 16.02 -0.29 10.51
C GLU A 221 16.76 -1.64 10.45
N VAL A 222 16.15 -2.69 11.03
CA VAL A 222 16.71 -4.05 11.00
C VAL A 222 16.60 -4.67 9.60
N ILE A 223 15.55 -4.36 8.83
CA ILE A 223 15.44 -4.84 7.44
C ILE A 223 16.62 -4.32 6.59
N ASN A 224 17.05 -3.08 6.82
CA ASN A 224 18.19 -2.49 6.11
C ASN A 224 19.55 -3.13 6.48
N SER A 225 19.63 -3.91 7.55
CA SER A 225 20.85 -4.64 7.93
C SER A 225 20.90 -6.07 7.37
N ILE A 226 19.86 -6.51 6.66
CA ILE A 226 19.82 -7.85 6.06
C ILE A 226 20.90 -7.95 4.97
N TYR A 227 21.82 -8.90 5.16
CA TYR A 227 22.85 -9.23 4.18
C TYR A 227 22.23 -9.95 2.98
N ILE A 228 22.54 -9.48 1.77
CA ILE A 228 22.29 -10.17 0.52
C ILE A 228 23.62 -10.62 -0.07
N ASP A 229 23.70 -11.88 -0.48
CA ASP A 229 24.90 -12.41 -1.12
C ASP A 229 25.00 -11.92 -2.56
N ASN A 230 26.23 -11.67 -3.05
CA ASN A 230 26.46 -11.20 -4.42
C ASN A 230 25.79 -12.10 -5.47
N ASN A 231 25.72 -13.42 -5.25
CA ASN A 231 25.04 -14.32 -6.20
C ASN A 231 23.53 -14.05 -6.29
N LEU A 232 22.90 -13.61 -5.20
CA LEU A 232 21.49 -13.21 -5.18
C LEU A 232 21.29 -11.84 -5.81
N GLU A 233 22.21 -10.88 -5.58
CA GLU A 233 22.19 -9.60 -6.29
C GLU A 233 22.29 -9.80 -7.80
N ASP A 234 23.26 -10.60 -8.25
CA ASP A 234 23.44 -10.95 -9.66
C ASP A 234 22.20 -11.65 -10.22
N TYR A 235 21.58 -12.54 -9.44
CA TYR A 235 20.35 -13.20 -9.85
C TYR A 235 19.19 -12.19 -10.07
N ILE A 236 19.00 -11.25 -9.16
CA ILE A 236 17.99 -10.19 -9.29
C ILE A 236 18.29 -9.32 -10.53
N LEU A 237 19.54 -8.90 -10.71
CA LEU A 237 19.95 -8.10 -11.87
C LEU A 237 19.73 -8.85 -13.19
N ASN A 238 20.01 -10.16 -13.22
CA ASN A 238 19.77 -10.99 -14.40
C ASN A 238 18.27 -11.13 -14.71
N LEU A 239 17.41 -11.26 -13.71
CA LEU A 239 15.96 -11.25 -13.91
C LEU A 239 15.50 -9.92 -14.51
N VAL A 240 15.93 -8.79 -13.94
CA VAL A 240 15.61 -7.45 -14.45
C VAL A 240 16.12 -7.30 -15.89
N ALA A 241 17.37 -7.68 -16.17
CA ALA A 241 17.96 -7.62 -17.50
C ALA A 241 17.20 -8.51 -18.52
N ALA A 242 16.76 -9.70 -18.11
CA ALA A 242 15.96 -10.59 -18.95
C ALA A 242 14.63 -9.96 -19.35
N THR A 243 14.01 -9.11 -18.51
CA THR A 243 12.80 -8.38 -18.93
C THR A 243 13.09 -7.28 -19.96
N ARG A 244 14.30 -6.69 -19.95
CA ARG A 244 14.68 -5.60 -20.87
C ARG A 244 15.20 -6.12 -22.21
N ASN A 245 15.92 -7.25 -22.19
CA ASN A 245 16.44 -7.90 -23.39
C ASN A 245 16.42 -9.43 -23.24
N PRO A 246 15.24 -10.07 -23.43
CA PRO A 246 15.09 -11.52 -23.30
C PRO A 246 15.98 -12.31 -24.27
N ALA A 247 16.16 -11.81 -25.49
CA ALA A 247 16.98 -12.46 -26.52
C ALA A 247 18.45 -12.57 -26.11
N ALA A 248 19.01 -11.53 -25.47
CA ALA A 248 20.37 -11.58 -24.92
C ALA A 248 20.53 -12.55 -23.74
N GLN A 249 19.42 -12.98 -23.13
CA GLN A 249 19.38 -13.94 -22.02
C GLN A 249 18.93 -15.34 -22.47
N ASN A 250 19.01 -15.65 -23.77
CA ASN A 250 18.58 -16.92 -24.36
C ASN A 250 17.08 -17.24 -24.20
N LEU A 251 16.23 -16.21 -24.12
CA LEU A 251 14.77 -16.32 -24.03
C LEU A 251 14.07 -15.55 -25.17
N PRO A 252 14.42 -15.78 -26.46
CA PRO A 252 13.90 -15.01 -27.59
C PRO A 252 12.37 -15.07 -27.73
N GLU A 253 11.74 -16.15 -27.28
CA GLU A 253 10.29 -16.34 -27.31
C GLU A 253 9.52 -15.34 -26.42
N LEU A 254 10.16 -14.79 -25.38
CA LEU A 254 9.54 -13.82 -24.48
C LEU A 254 9.58 -12.39 -25.02
N ALA A 255 10.41 -12.10 -26.03
CA ALA A 255 10.59 -10.75 -26.57
C ALA A 255 9.28 -10.13 -27.08
N ASN A 256 8.38 -10.93 -27.65
CA ASN A 256 7.09 -10.46 -28.15
C ASN A 256 5.99 -10.40 -27.08
N LEU A 257 6.25 -10.91 -25.87
CA LEU A 257 5.31 -10.92 -24.75
C LEU A 257 5.54 -9.76 -23.77
N ILE A 258 6.69 -9.08 -23.88
CA ILE A 258 7.08 -7.98 -23.00
C ILE A 258 7.02 -6.67 -23.78
N GLN A 259 6.14 -5.78 -23.37
CA GLN A 259 6.01 -4.46 -24.00
C GLN A 259 7.11 -3.50 -23.56
N TYR A 260 7.45 -3.52 -22.26
CA TYR A 260 8.52 -2.73 -21.64
C TYR A 260 9.18 -3.57 -20.55
N GLY A 261 10.50 -3.49 -20.43
CA GLY A 261 11.24 -4.15 -19.35
C GLY A 261 11.08 -3.43 -18.02
N ALA A 262 11.43 -4.10 -16.92
CA ALA A 262 11.35 -3.55 -15.57
C ALA A 262 12.18 -2.25 -15.44
N SER A 263 11.62 -1.28 -14.73
CA SER A 263 12.29 -0.04 -14.33
C SER A 263 13.46 -0.34 -13.35
N PRO A 264 14.44 0.57 -13.23
CA PRO A 264 15.51 0.46 -12.23
C PRO A 264 15.02 0.58 -10.79
#